data_AF-A0A2S5GHJ9-F1
#
_entry.id   AF-A0A2S5GHJ9-F1
#
_cell.length_a   1.000
_cell.length_b   1.000
_cell.length_c   1.000
_cell.angle_alpha   90.00
_cell.angle_beta   90.00
_cell.angle_gamma   90.00
#
_symmetry.space_group_name_H-M   'P 1'
#
loop_
_entity.id
_entity.type
_entity.pdbx_description
1 polymer ?
#
loop_
_entity_poly.entity_id
_entity_poly.type
_entity_poly.pdbx_seq_one_letter_code
_entity_poly.pdbx_strand_id
1 'polypeptide(L)' 'MQKLGANAVVGVDLDFETLREGMMMVIANGTAVRTV' A
#
# COMPACT_ATOMS: atom_id res chain seq x y z
N MET A 1 -3.04 -2.58 -9.60
CA MET A 1 -2.71 -1.55 -10.61
C MET A 1 -3.39 -1.82 -11.94
N GLN A 2 -2.91 -2.80 -12.73
CA GLN A 2 -3.50 -3.06 -14.07
C GLN A 2 -4.98 -3.46 -14.05
N LYS A 3 -5.44 -4.22 -13.03
CA LYS A 3 -6.87 -4.59 -12.88
C LYS A 3 -7.82 -3.40 -12.68
N LEU A 4 -7.30 -2.25 -12.24
CA LEU A 4 -8.06 -1.01 -12.03
C LEU A 4 -7.80 0.02 -13.15
N GLY A 5 -7.05 -0.33 -14.20
CA GLY A 5 -6.69 0.59 -15.29
C GLY A 5 -5.69 1.69 -14.90
N ALA A 6 -5.06 1.59 -13.73
CA ALA A 6 -4.11 2.56 -13.21
C ALA A 6 -2.65 2.18 -13.56
N ASN A 7 -1.75 3.16 -13.66
CA ASN A 7 -0.33 2.98 -14.01
C ASN A 7 0.66 3.50 -12.95
N ALA A 8 0.19 4.20 -11.91
CA ALA A 8 1.04 4.68 -10.83
C ALA A 8 0.29 4.68 -9.49
N VAL A 9 0.97 4.36 -8.38
CA VAL A 9 0.43 4.51 -7.01
C VAL A 9 1.05 5.76 -6.41
N VAL A 10 0.25 6.66 -5.85
CA VAL A 10 0.71 7.89 -5.19
C VAL A 10 0.26 7.93 -3.74
N GLY A 11 0.98 8.72 -2.93
CA GLY A 11 0.72 8.84 -1.50
C GLY A 11 0.84 7.49 -0.78
N VAL A 12 1.93 6.78 -1.05
CA VAL A 12 2.19 5.48 -0.41
C VAL A 12 2.60 5.72 1.04
N ASP A 13 1.94 5.03 1.96
CA ASP A 13 2.38 4.90 3.35
C ASP A 13 2.64 3.43 3.70
N LEU A 14 3.40 3.26 4.79
CA LEU A 14 3.59 1.97 5.42
C LEU A 14 3.27 2.10 6.92
N ASP A 15 2.30 1.31 7.35
CA ASP A 15 1.95 1.15 8.76
C ASP A 15 2.50 -0.17 9.29
N PHE A 16 2.90 -0.15 10.56
CA PHE A 16 3.49 -1.30 11.23
C PHE A 16 2.72 -1.60 12.51
N GLU A 17 2.20 -2.81 12.61
CA GLU A 17 1.49 -3.28 13.79
C GLU A 17 2.19 -4.49 14.39
N THR A 18 2.43 -4.45 15.71
CA THR A 18 2.89 -5.63 16.43
C THR A 18 1.68 -6.51 16.72
N LEU A 19 1.64 -7.70 16.14
CA LEU A 19 0.50 -8.61 16.32
C LEU A 19 0.64 -9.43 17.60
N ARG A 20 1.82 -10.03 17.80
CA ARG A 20 2.21 -10.87 18.94
C ARG A 20 3.72 -10.79 19.11
N GLU A 21 4.24 -11.29 20.23
CA GLU A 21 5.69 -11.33 20.46
C GLU A 21 6.42 -11.95 19.26
N GLY A 22 7.33 -11.17 18.68
CA GLY A 22 8.16 -11.58 17.53
C GLY A 22 7.49 -11.51 16.15
N MET A 23 6.22 -11.09 16.06
CA MET A 23 5.52 -10.94 14.78
C MET A 23 5.09 -9.49 14.55
N MET A 24 5.41 -8.98 13.36
CA MET A 24 5.05 -7.64 12.90
C MET A 24 4.28 -7.72 11.58
N MET A 25 3.10 -7.11 11.53
CA MET A 25 2.35 -6.89 10.31
C MET A 25 2.80 -5.58 9.68
N VAL A 26 2.98 -5.61 8.36
CA VAL A 26 3.25 -4.42 7.55
C VAL A 26 2.07 -4.23 6.63
N ILE A 27 1.45 -3.05 6.71
CA ILE A 27 0.33 -2.66 5.86
C ILE A 27 0.83 -1.60 4.90
N ALA A 28 0.61 -1.80 3.61
CA ALA A 28 0.96 -0.84 2.58
C ALA A 28 -0.29 -0.22 1.98
N ASN A 29 -0.43 1.09 2.14
CA ASN A 29 -1.57 1.86 1.67
C ASN A 29 -1.15 2.78 0.51
N GLY A 30 -2.10 3.19 -0.32
CA GLY A 30 -1.84 4.18 -1.37
C GLY A 30 -2.99 4.35 -2.35
N THR A 31 -2.96 5.43 -3.14
CA THR A 31 -4.00 5.75 -4.12
C THR A 31 -3.58 5.30 -5.51
N ALA A 32 -4.40 4.48 -6.15
CA ALA A 32 -4.19 4.08 -7.53
C ALA A 32 -4.61 5.19 -8.49
N VAL A 33 -3.69 5.68 -9.33
CA VAL A 33 -3.95 6.76 -10.30
C VAL A 33 -3.52 6.36 -11.71
N ARG A 34 -4.15 7.00 -12.70
CA ARG A 34 -3.69 7.00 -14.09
C ARG A 34 -3.09 8.36 -14.39
N THR A 35 -1.78 8.40 -14.64
CA THR A 35 -1.13 9.62 -15.13
C THR A 35 -1.51 9.79 -16.60
N VAL A 36 -1.93 11.01 -16.96
CA VAL A 36 -2.26 11.39 -18.34
C VAL A 36 -1.02 11.78 -19.13
#